data_AF-A0A699V6K9-F1
#
_entry.id   AF-A0A699V6K9-F1
#
_cell.length_a   1.000
_cell.length_b   1.000
_cell.length_c   1.000
_cell.angle_alpha   90.00
_cell.angle_beta   90.00
_cell.angle_gamma   90.00
#
_symmetry.space_group_name_H-M   'P 1'
#
loop_
_entity.id
_entity.type
_entity.pdbx_description
1 polymer ?
#
loop_
_entity_poly.entity_id
_entity_poly.type
_entity_poly.pdbx_seq_one_letter_code
_entity_poly.pdbx_strand_id
1 'polypeptide(L)' 'GNVNAQGWVYAVGNVERKGNASRDPDSNVVTGTFLLNNRYASMLFDTDADRSFISTAFSSLINIVPTPLGNSYDVK' A
#
# COMPACT_ATOMS: atom_id res chain seq x y z
N GLY A 1 17.14 -2.97 28.53
CA GLY A 1 16.45 -4.07 27.84
C GLY A 1 16.52 -3.80 26.35
N ASN A 2 17.14 -4.69 25.59
CA ASN A 2 17.25 -4.57 24.14
C ASN A 2 15.96 -5.11 23.51
N VAL A 3 15.07 -4.22 23.08
CA VAL A 3 13.84 -4.60 22.36
C VAL A 3 14.15 -4.69 20.88
N ASN A 4 14.59 -5.87 20.44
CA ASN A 4 14.58 -6.22 19.03
C ASN A 4 13.12 -6.27 18.55
N ALA A 5 12.62 -5.17 17.98
CA ALA A 5 11.39 -5.18 17.21
C ALA A 5 11.67 -5.89 15.88
N GLN A 6 11.32 -7.17 15.79
CA GLN A 6 11.37 -7.90 14.54
C GLN A 6 10.14 -7.49 13.71
N GLY A 7 10.34 -6.54 12.79
CA GLY A 7 9.35 -6.17 11.77
C GLY A 7 9.44 -7.12 10.59
N TRP A 8 8.29 -7.60 10.10
CA TRP A 8 8.21 -8.34 8.85
C TRP A 8 8.43 -7.36 7.69
N VAL A 9 9.54 -7.50 6.96
CA VAL A 9 9.74 -6.78 5.70
C VAL A 9 9.18 -7.64 4.57
N TYR A 10 8.09 -7.20 3.95
CA TYR A 10 7.61 -7.80 2.70
C TYR A 10 8.47 -7.26 1.55
N ALA A 11 9.48 -8.03 1.14
CA ALA A 11 10.17 -7.76 -0.11
C ALA A 11 9.27 -8.18 -1.28
N VAL A 12 8.59 -7.22 -1.90
CA VAL A 12 7.85 -7.45 -3.14
C VAL A 12 8.87 -7.51 -4.28
N GLY A 13 9.25 -8.71 -4.66
CA GLY A 13 10.02 -8.94 -5.87
C GLY A 13 9.09 -8.80 -7.08
N ASN A 14 9.21 -7.71 -7.83
CA ASN A 14 8.57 -7.57 -9.14
C ASN A 14 9.19 -8.59 -10.11
N VAL A 15 8.60 -9.79 -10.19
CA VAL A 15 8.84 -10.68 -11.33
C VAL A 15 7.65 -10.55 -12.27
N GLU A 16 7.67 -9.52 -13.11
CA GLU A 16 7.20 -9.60 -14.49
C GLU A 16 8.10 -8.70 -15.36
N ARG A 17 9.29 -9.21 -15.70
CA ARG A 17 10.01 -8.73 -16.89
C ARG A 17 9.24 -9.23 -18.12
N LYS A 18 8.20 -8.52 -18.54
CA LYS A 18 7.80 -8.50 -19.96
C LYS A 18 6.77 -7.42 -20.24
N GLY A 19 7.17 -6.48 -21.09
CA GLY A 19 6.26 -5.73 -21.94
C GLY A 19 5.88 -4.35 -21.43
N ASN A 20 6.61 -3.34 -21.89
CA ASN A 20 6.08 -2.02 -22.27
C ASN A 20 5.10 -1.30 -21.31
N ALA A 21 5.29 -1.43 -19.99
CA ALA A 21 4.87 -0.38 -19.08
C ALA A 21 5.95 0.71 -19.17
N SER A 22 5.60 1.88 -19.71
CA SER A 22 6.36 3.09 -19.50
C SER A 22 6.33 3.39 -17.99
N ARG A 23 7.17 2.70 -17.21
CA ARG A 23 7.55 3.18 -15.88
C ARG A 23 8.37 4.41 -16.19
N ASP A 24 7.73 5.57 -16.04
CA ASP A 24 8.47 6.79 -15.79
C ASP A 24 9.46 6.45 -14.65
N PRO A 25 10.78 6.45 -14.94
CA PRO A 25 11.77 6.12 -13.93
C PRO A 25 11.72 7.10 -12.75
N ASP A 26 11.06 8.25 -12.93
CA ASP A 26 10.86 9.29 -11.93
C ASP A 26 9.52 9.15 -11.18
N SER A 27 8.73 8.11 -11.46
CA SER A 27 7.47 7.88 -10.73
C SER A 27 7.73 7.27 -9.36
N ASN A 28 7.33 8.00 -8.32
CA ASN A 28 7.36 7.57 -6.92
C ASN A 28 6.29 6.52 -6.59
N VAL A 29 5.49 6.14 -7.59
CA VAL A 29 4.33 5.25 -7.45
C VAL A 29 4.64 3.85 -7.98
N VAL A 30 4.51 2.85 -7.10
CA VAL A 30 4.60 1.42 -7.44
C VAL A 30 3.29 0.73 -7.07
N THR A 31 2.73 -0.05 -7.99
CA THR A 31 1.50 -0.82 -7.73
C THR A 31 1.84 -2.30 -7.50
N GLY A 32 1.22 -2.92 -6.50
CA GLY A 32 1.31 -4.36 -6.23
C GLY A 32 -0.05 -4.95 -5.88
N THR A 33 -0.23 -6.25 -6.14
CA THR A 33 -1.44 -6.99 -5.74
C THR A 33 -1.15 -7.84 -4.51
N PHE A 34 -2.01 -7.75 -3.50
CA PHE A 34 -1.85 -8.42 -2.21
C PHE A 34 -3.13 -9.12 -1.81
N LEU A 35 -2.99 -10.19 -1.02
CA LEU A 35 -4.12 -10.85 -0.40
C LEU A 35 -4.43 -10.15 0.93
N LEU A 36 -5.55 -9.45 1.00
CA LEU A 36 -6.03 -8.77 2.21
C LEU A 36 -7.39 -9.33 2.61
N ASN A 37 -7.48 -9.86 3.83
CA ASN A 37 -8.66 -10.59 4.32
C ASN A 37 -9.25 -11.57 3.28
N ASN A 38 -8.38 -12.43 2.71
CA ASN A 38 -8.74 -13.44 1.72
C ASN A 38 -9.33 -12.88 0.40
N ARG A 39 -9.08 -11.60 0.09
CA ARG A 39 -9.45 -10.96 -1.18
C ARG A 39 -8.21 -10.32 -1.81
N TYR A 40 -8.00 -10.55 -3.10
CA TYR A 40 -6.94 -9.85 -3.82
C TYR A 40 -7.28 -8.36 -3.95
N ALA A 41 -6.34 -7.51 -3.56
CA ALA A 41 -6.44 -6.07 -3.54
C ALA A 41 -5.21 -5.47 -4.22
N SER A 42 -5.42 -4.46 -5.07
CA SER A 42 -4.32 -3.66 -5.60
C SER A 42 -3.99 -2.54 -4.60
N MET A 43 -2.72 -2.41 -4.23
CA MET A 43 -2.21 -1.33 -3.39
C MET A 43 -1.22 -0.47 -4.18
N LEU A 44 -1.33 0.83 -3.97
CA LEU A 44 -0.45 1.85 -4.51
C LEU A 44 0.55 2.25 -3.41
N PHE A 45 1.83 2.05 -3.68
CA PHE A 45 2.94 2.52 -2.84
C PHE A 45 3.48 3.81 -3.44
N ASP A 46 3.23 4.91 -2.76
CA ASP A 46 3.88 6.18 -3.05
C ASP A 46 5.03 6.37 -2.06
N THR A 47 6.28 6.41 -2.55
CA THR A 47 7.46 6.57 -1.68
C THR A 47 7.55 7.95 -1.04
N ASP A 48 6.83 8.94 -1.59
CA ASP A 48 6.81 10.30 -1.05
C ASP A 48 5.65 10.53 -0.09
N ALA A 49 4.71 9.58 0.01
CA ALA A 49 3.60 9.66 0.95
C ALA A 49 4.08 9.39 2.39
N ASP A 50 3.73 10.30 3.30
CA ASP A 50 3.99 10.15 4.74
C ASP A 50 2.98 9.23 5.44
N ARG A 51 1.86 8.91 4.77
CA ARG A 51 0.75 8.14 5.33
C ARG A 51 0.03 7.32 4.26
N SER A 52 -0.40 6.12 4.65
CA SER A 52 -1.26 5.25 3.83
C SER A 52 -2.75 5.44 4.18
N PHE A 53 -3.61 5.39 3.18
CA PHE A 53 -5.06 5.48 3.34
C PHE A 53 -5.77 4.28 2.71
N ILE A 54 -6.94 3.97 3.24
CA ILE A 54 -7.87 3.00 2.66
C ILE A 54 -9.21 3.70 2.45
N SER A 55 -9.86 3.48 1.31
CA SER A 55 -11.20 4.05 1.10
C SER A 55 -12.21 3.33 2.00
N THR A 56 -13.16 4.09 2.54
CA THR A 56 -14.22 3.54 3.41
C THR A 56 -15.04 2.48 2.68
N ALA A 57 -15.40 2.75 1.42
CA ALA A 57 -16.09 1.78 0.57
C ALA A 57 -15.31 0.46 0.41
N PHE A 58 -14.00 0.54 0.18
CA PHE A 58 -13.17 -0.66 0.04
C PHE A 58 -13.01 -1.40 1.36
N SER A 59 -12.81 -0.68 2.47
CA SER A 59 -12.70 -1.28 3.81
C SER A 59 -13.92 -2.13 4.18
N SER A 60 -15.13 -1.70 3.80
CA SER A 60 -16.36 -2.48 3.96
C SER A 60 -16.35 -3.79 3.15
N LEU A 61 -15.78 -3.80 1.95
CA LEU A 61 -15.72 -5.00 1.08
C LEU A 61 -14.80 -6.09 1.62
N ILE A 62 -13.83 -5.70 2.44
CA ILE A 62 -12.85 -6.60 3.07
C ILE A 62 -13.05 -6.70 4.58
N ASN A 63 -14.20 -6.26 5.10
CA ASN A 63 -14.56 -6.36 6.52
C ASN A 63 -13.48 -5.81 7.48
N ILE A 64 -12.90 -4.66 7.14
CA ILE A 64 -11.98 -3.90 8.00
C ILE A 64 -12.69 -2.65 8.47
N VAL A 65 -12.65 -2.38 9.77
CA VAL A 65 -13.13 -1.12 10.35
C VAL A 65 -11.96 -0.13 10.31
N PRO A 66 -12.01 0.93 9.47
CA PRO A 66 -10.93 1.91 9.41
C PRO A 66 -10.92 2.77 10.67
N THR A 67 -9.73 3.20 11.10
CA THR A 67 -9.61 4.25 12.10
C THR A 67 -9.83 5.61 11.41
N PRO A 68 -10.86 6.37 11.79
CA PRO A 68 -11.09 7.68 11.18
C PRO A 68 -9.96 8.64 11.53
N LEU A 69 -9.66 9.56 10.60
CA LEU A 69 -8.72 10.63 10.86
C LEU A 69 -9.34 11.61 11.86
N GLY A 70 -8.56 12.05 12.85
CA GLY A 70 -9.02 13.06 13.81
C GLY A 70 -9.15 14.47 13.21
N ASN A 71 -8.51 14.72 12.06
CA ASN A 71 -8.53 15.99 11.33
C ASN A 71 -8.59 15.72 9.82
N SER A 72 -8.98 16.73 9.03
CA SER A 72 -8.84 16.68 7.58
C SER A 72 -7.36 16.55 7.19
N TYR A 73 -7.11 15.80 6.12
CA TYR A 73 -5.78 15.59 5.57
C TYR A 73 -5.83 15.89 4.08
N ASP A 74 -4.97 16.80 3.63
CA ASP A 74 -4.85 17.12 2.21
C ASP A 74 -3.90 16.11 1.57
N VAL A 75 -4.42 15.36 0.60
CA VAL A 75 -3.62 14.47 -0.24
C VAL A 75 -2.90 15.34 -1.27
N LYS A 76 -1.57 15.29 -1.28
CA LYS A 76 -0.72 16.05 -2.20
C LYS A 76 -0.64 15.39 -3.57
#